data_AF-C4KDZ2-F1
#
_entry.id   AF-C4KDZ2-F1
#
_cell.length_a   1.000
_cell.length_b   1.000
_cell.length_c   1.000
_cell.angle_alpha   90.00
_cell.angle_beta   90.00
_cell.angle_gamma   90.00
#
_symmetry.space_group_name_H-M   'P 1'
#
loop_
_entity.id
_entity.type
_entity.pdbx_description
1 polymer ?
#
loop_
_entity_poly.entity_id
_entity_poly.type
_entity_poly.pdbx_seq_one_letter_code
_entity_poly.pdbx_strand_id
1 'polypeptide(L)'
;MLSTLDNQLKGLYYVKGKDFEIYFYDEVNSRLLQVTYTSDKIEEREIRSLLKAEEMLRAKELIVITYDIEGEEEREGKKIKLIPLYKFLLT
;
A
#
# COMPACT_ATOMS: atom_id res chain seq x y z
N MET A 1 9.59 -11.62 -12.14
CA MET A 1 9.40 -12.73 -11.19
C MET A 1 8.95 -12.07 -9.90
N LEU A 2 7.68 -12.25 -9.51
CA LEU A 2 7.18 -11.75 -8.22
C LEU A 2 7.87 -12.57 -7.13
N SER A 3 8.73 -11.94 -6.32
CA SER A 3 9.33 -12.59 -5.17
C SER A 3 8.48 -12.28 -3.95
N THR A 4 7.67 -13.23 -3.51
CA THR A 4 7.00 -13.16 -2.21
C THR A 4 7.96 -13.73 -1.16
N LEU A 5 8.29 -12.95 -0.13
CA LEU A 5 8.97 -13.49 1.05
C LEU A 5 7.93 -14.19 1.92
N ASP A 6 8.11 -15.48 2.16
CA ASP A 6 7.29 -16.22 3.13
C ASP A 6 7.55 -15.64 4.53
N ASN A 7 6.51 -15.09 5.14
CA ASN A 7 6.48 -14.76 6.56
C ASN A 7 5.54 -15.74 7.28
N GLN A 8 5.45 -15.66 8.60
CA GLN A 8 4.56 -16.54 9.39
C GLN A 8 3.06 -16.25 9.19
N LEU A 9 2.71 -15.22 8.41
CA LEU A 9 1.35 -14.70 8.20
C LEU A 9 0.86 -15.09 6.80
N LYS A 10 0.11 -16.20 6.72
CA LYS A 10 -0.51 -16.64 5.46
C LYS A 10 -1.36 -15.53 4.84
N GLY A 11 -1.18 -15.27 3.55
CA GLY A 11 -1.95 -14.27 2.81
C GLY A 11 -1.42 -12.84 2.93
N LEU A 12 -0.28 -12.61 3.60
CA LEU A 12 0.35 -11.30 3.70
C LEU A 12 1.74 -11.33 3.05
N TYR A 13 1.90 -10.61 1.95
CA TYR A 13 3.11 -10.70 1.13
C TYR A 13 3.77 -9.35 0.94
N TYR A 14 5.09 -9.32 1.00
CA TYR A 14 5.86 -8.24 0.40
C TYR A 14 5.93 -8.44 -1.12
N VAL A 15 5.73 -7.37 -1.89
CA VAL A 15 5.64 -7.43 -3.35
C VAL A 15 6.68 -6.52 -3.99
N LYS A 16 7.61 -7.12 -4.74
CA LYS A 16 8.62 -6.37 -5.50
C LYS A 16 8.49 -6.63 -6.99
N GLY A 17 8.26 -5.57 -7.75
CA GLY A 17 8.32 -5.54 -9.21
C GLY A 17 9.70 -5.08 -9.71
N LYS A 18 9.80 -4.84 -11.02
CA LYS A 18 11.04 -4.31 -11.62
C LYS A 18 11.33 -2.88 -11.18
N ASP A 19 10.28 -2.09 -11.00
CA ASP A 19 10.31 -0.63 -10.82
C ASP A 19 9.25 -0.15 -9.83
N PHE A 20 8.76 -1.05 -8.97
CA PHE A 20 7.88 -0.75 -7.86
C PHE A 20 8.10 -1.74 -6.71
N GLU A 21 7.74 -1.31 -5.51
CA GLU A 21 7.81 -2.09 -4.29
C GLU A 21 6.61 -1.73 -3.41
N ILE A 22 5.94 -2.75 -2.88
CA ILE A 22 4.85 -2.64 -1.93
C ILE A 22 5.17 -3.44 -0.69
N TYR A 23 5.03 -2.79 0.46
CA TYR A 23 5.35 -3.39 1.75
C TYR A 23 4.44 -4.57 2.07
N PHE A 24 3.12 -4.42 1.86
CA PHE A 24 2.19 -5.52 2.09
C PHE A 24 1.07 -5.60 1.04
N TYR A 25 0.87 -6.81 0.53
CA TYR A 25 -0.35 -7.26 -0.10
C TYR A 25 -1.06 -8.21 0.85
N ASP A 26 -2.20 -7.78 1.38
CA ASP A 26 -3.13 -8.59 2.16
C ASP A 26 -4.12 -9.22 1.19
N GLU A 27 -3.84 -10.45 0.78
CA GLU A 27 -4.65 -11.22 -0.16
C GLU A 27 -6.02 -11.56 0.42
N VAL A 28 -6.09 -11.82 1.73
CA VAL A 28 -7.32 -12.23 2.41
C VAL A 28 -8.34 -11.10 2.37
N ASN A 29 -7.91 -9.87 2.67
CA ASN A 29 -8.77 -8.69 2.64
C ASN A 29 -8.73 -7.93 1.30
N SER A 30 -7.91 -8.38 0.34
CA SER A 30 -7.70 -7.75 -0.96
C SER A 30 -7.24 -6.28 -0.84
N ARG A 31 -6.15 -6.05 -0.09
CA ARG A 31 -5.60 -4.71 0.19
C ARG A 31 -4.14 -4.61 -0.22
N LEU A 32 -3.76 -3.46 -0.77
CA LEU A 32 -2.36 -3.04 -0.91
C LEU A 32 -2.06 -1.95 0.09
N LEU A 33 -0.98 -2.14 0.83
CA LEU A 33 -0.53 -1.26 1.90
C LEU A 33 0.88 -0.78 1.56
N GLN A 34 1.00 0.50 1.27
CA GLN A 34 2.27 1.20 1.28
C GLN A 34 2.47 1.87 2.64
N VAL A 35 3.70 1.92 3.13
CA VAL A 35 4.03 2.52 4.43
C VAL A 35 5.12 3.55 4.18
N THR A 36 4.92 4.78 4.64
CA THR A 36 5.90 5.84 4.47
C THR A 36 6.02 6.70 5.72
N TYR A 37 7.25 7.10 6.03
CA TYR A 37 7.55 8.03 7.11
C TYR A 37 7.63 9.45 6.53
N THR A 38 6.50 10.14 6.49
CA THR A 38 6.38 11.53 6.04
C THR A 38 5.29 12.24 6.85
N SER A 39 5.54 13.50 7.18
CA SER A 39 4.60 14.41 7.85
C SER A 39 4.07 15.52 6.93
N ASP A 40 4.66 15.67 5.74
CA ASP A 40 4.46 16.86 4.92
C ASP A 40 3.69 16.54 3.64
N LYS A 41 4.14 15.51 2.92
CA LYS A 41 3.54 15.06 1.66
C LYS A 41 3.89 13.61 1.35
N ILE A 42 3.00 12.92 0.65
CA ILE A 42 3.30 11.61 0.08
C ILE A 42 4.16 11.80 -1.16
N GLU A 43 5.26 11.05 -1.27
CA GLU A 43 6.08 11.09 -2.48
C GLU A 43 5.35 10.39 -3.63
N GLU A 44 5.38 11.00 -4.82
CA GLU A 44 4.71 10.46 -6.02
C GLU A 44 5.14 9.03 -6.35
N ARG A 45 6.36 8.62 -5.98
CA ARG A 45 6.83 7.23 -6.18
C ARG A 45 6.06 6.20 -5.34
N GLU A 46 5.55 6.58 -4.17
CA GLU A 46 4.76 5.72 -3.30
C GLU A 46 3.40 5.44 -3.95
N ILE A 47 2.75 6.49 -4.44
CA ILE A 47 1.49 6.42 -5.18
C ILE A 47 1.66 5.61 -6.47
N ARG A 48 2.69 5.90 -7.29
CA ARG A 48 2.94 5.15 -8.52
C ARG A 48 3.21 3.66 -8.27
N SER A 49 3.93 3.34 -7.19
CA SER A 49 4.19 1.93 -6.84
C SER A 49 2.88 1.21 -6.48
N LEU A 50 2.01 1.89 -5.73
CA LEU A 50 0.72 1.37 -5.29
C LEU A 50 -0.22 1.11 -6.48
N LEU A 51 -0.29 2.06 -7.43
CA LEU A 51 -1.10 1.92 -8.64
C LEU A 51 -0.60 0.78 -9.54
N LYS A 52 0.71 0.63 -9.75
CA LYS A 52 1.29 -0.49 -10.52
C LYS A 52 0.99 -1.85 -9.90
N ALA A 53 1.09 -1.94 -8.57
CA ALA A 53 0.76 -3.16 -7.87
C ALA A 53 -0.75 -3.48 -7.97
N GLU A 54 -1.61 -2.46 -7.92
CA GLU A 54 -3.05 -2.63 -8.11
C GLU A 54 -3.38 -3.19 -9.49
N GLU A 55 -2.76 -2.70 -10.56
CA GLU A 55 -3.01 -3.21 -11.92
C GLU A 55 -2.73 -4.72 -12.05
N MET A 56 -1.69 -5.19 -11.35
CA MET A 56 -1.27 -6.58 -11.38
C MET A 56 -2.10 -7.48 -10.44
N LEU A 57 -2.41 -7.00 -9.25
CA LEU A 57 -3.01 -7.79 -8.17
C LEU A 57 -4.52 -7.59 -8.04
N ARG A 58 -5.06 -6.53 -8.66
CA ARG A 58 -6.47 -6.13 -8.65
C ARG A 58 -7.05 -6.05 -7.24
N ALA A 59 -6.25 -5.52 -6.32
CA ALA A 59 -6.66 -5.34 -4.93
C ALA A 59 -7.79 -4.31 -4.86
N LYS A 60 -8.78 -4.58 -4.00
CA LYS A 60 -9.97 -3.73 -3.84
C LYS A 60 -9.70 -2.45 -3.07
N GLU A 61 -8.70 -2.46 -2.19
CA GLU A 61 -8.34 -1.29 -1.38
C GLU A 61 -6.87 -0.91 -1.54
N LEU A 62 -6.65 0.40 -1.69
CA LEU A 62 -5.33 1.02 -1.76
C LEU A 62 -5.14 1.91 -0.55
N ILE A 63 -4.12 1.62 0.25
CA ILE A 63 -3.86 2.30 1.52
C ILE A 63 -2.40 2.73 1.55
N VAL A 64 -2.18 3.98 1.93
CA VAL A 64 -0.86 4.48 2.35
C VAL A 64 -0.94 4.75 3.85
N ILE A 65 -0.17 4.01 4.62
CA ILE A 65 0.05 4.24 6.03
C ILE A 65 1.11 5.34 6.17
N THR A 66 0.76 6.41 6.86
CA THR A 66 1.56 7.62 7.03
C THR A 66 1.96 7.78 8.49
N TYR A 67 2.82 8.76 8.80
CA TYR A 67 3.08 9.09 10.20
C TYR A 67 1.83 9.71 10.86
N ASP A 68 1.31 10.79 10.27
CA ASP A 68 0.19 11.58 10.80
C ASP A 68 -0.77 12.14 9.75
N ILE A 69 -0.49 11.99 8.45
CA ILE A 69 -1.35 12.47 7.36
C ILE A 69 -2.59 11.57 7.22
N GLU A 70 -3.77 12.17 7.33
CA GLU A 70 -5.06 11.49 7.13
C GLU A 70 -5.83 12.11 5.98
N GLY A 71 -6.46 11.28 5.16
CA GLY A 71 -7.31 11.73 4.08
C GLY A 71 -7.56 10.69 3.02
N GLU A 72 -8.02 11.16 1.87
CA GLU A 72 -8.23 10.37 0.67
C GLU A 72 -7.65 11.13 -0.52
N GLU A 73 -6.95 10.43 -1.39
CA GLU A 73 -6.52 10.94 -2.67
C GLU A 73 -7.15 10.14 -3.81
N GLU A 74 -7.50 10.81 -4.90
CA GLU A 74 -7.92 10.16 -6.14
C GLU A 74 -6.81 10.28 -7.18
N ARG A 75 -6.45 9.16 -7.79
CA ARG A 75 -5.46 9.08 -8.89
C ARG A 75 -5.95 8.04 -9.89
N GLU A 76 -5.99 8.42 -11.17
CA GLU A 76 -6.41 7.51 -12.25
C GLU A 76 -7.79 6.85 -12.02
N GLY A 77 -8.71 7.57 -11.37
CA GLY A 77 -10.04 7.07 -11.01
C GLY A 77 -10.05 6.06 -9.85
N LYS A 78 -8.91 5.84 -9.19
CA LYS A 78 -8.77 4.96 -8.01
C LYS A 78 -8.64 5.81 -6.75
N LYS A 79 -9.37 5.41 -5.71
CA LYS A 79 -9.30 6.02 -4.38
C LYS A 79 -8.16 5.40 -3.58
N ILE A 80 -7.35 6.25 -2.95
CA ILE A 80 -6.22 5.88 -2.10
C ILE A 80 -6.47 6.47 -0.72
N LYS A 81 -6.57 5.61 0.29
CA LYS A 81 -6.75 6.03 1.68
C LYS A 81 -5.39 6.39 2.29
N LEU A 82 -5.28 7.56 2.90
CA LEU A 82 -4.14 7.94 3.72
C LEU A 82 -4.53 7.74 5.19
N ILE A 83 -3.85 6.83 5.87
CA ILE A 83 -4.19 6.45 7.25
C ILE A 83 -2.96 6.65 8.14
N PRO A 84 -3.04 7.49 9.18
CA PRO A 84 -1.96 7.58 10.16
C PRO A 84 -1.69 6.23 10.84
N LEU A 85 -0.42 5.91 11.07
CA LEU A 85 0.01 4.63 11.64
C LEU A 85 -0.72 4.31 12.94
N TYR A 86 -0.86 5.28 13.85
CA TYR A 86 -1.54 5.07 15.12
C TYR A 86 -3.03 4.73 14.94
N LYS A 87 -3.70 5.28 13.92
CA LYS A 87 -5.10 4.93 13.61
C LYS A 87 -5.20 3.53 13.01
N PHE A 88 -4.27 3.20 12.11
CA PHE A 88 -4.21 1.87 11.50
C PHE A 88 -4.03 0.77 12.55
N LEU A 89 -3.14 0.96 13.53
CA LEU A 89 -2.86 -0.04 14.57
C LEU A 89 -3.99 -0.21 15.61
N LEU A 90 -4.90 0.76 15.71
CA LEU A 90 -6.01 0.75 16.67
C LEU A 90 -7.33 0.28 16.05
N THR A 91 -7.30 -0.21 14.80
CA THR A 91 -8.46 -0.71 14.05
C THR A 91 -8.39 -2.22 13.91
#